data_AF-W5J5J9-F1
#
_entry.id   AF-W5J5J9-F1
#
_cell.length_a   1.000
_cell.length_b   1.000
_cell.length_c   1.000
_cell.angle_alpha   90.00
_cell.angle_beta   90.00
_cell.angle_gamma   90.00
#
_symmetry.space_group_name_H-M   'P 1'
#
loop_
_entity.id
_entity.type
_entity.pdbx_description
1 polymer ?
#
loop_
_entity_poly.entity_id
_entity_poly.type
_entity_poly.pdbx_seq_one_letter_code
_entity_poly.pdbx_strand_id
1 'polypeptide(L)'
;MDQVLTAQRAVPGASSLGGPLRYGNVVILWLRCEQDALNKRLDGRVDSMVAQGLLPEIRAFYEQHVKPYKNHDYHQGILQSIGFKEFVKYLERYDAEQDQLLLQHLTATTDSAEQPDGLAALGVCLDYLKLVTRRYARRQQQWIKNRFLGTLDRDVPPIYALDTTDVTCWNAQVTDRAVAIIDAVLGDRMPPQEPVARSANTASARLSKEGFFECAVCRRVIIGEYQWQLHLRSNKHRKVAKRNAAATVGGDAKKPVASVVDAAPDT
;
A
#
# COMPACT_ATOMS: atom_id res chain seq x y z
N MET A 1 8.16 27.20 -10.78
CA MET A 1 8.13 25.84 -11.36
C MET A 1 9.54 25.47 -11.75
N ASP A 2 9.94 24.21 -11.51
CA ASP A 2 11.29 23.70 -11.77
C ASP A 2 11.59 23.68 -13.28
N GLN A 3 12.70 24.30 -13.70
CA GLN A 3 13.10 24.41 -15.11
C GLN A 3 13.31 23.03 -15.75
N VAL A 4 13.73 22.04 -14.95
CA VAL A 4 13.96 20.66 -15.40
C VAL A 4 12.65 19.99 -15.80
N LEU A 5 11.58 20.17 -15.00
CA LEU A 5 10.27 19.59 -15.29
C LEU A 5 9.64 20.22 -16.52
N THR A 6 9.79 21.53 -16.70
CA THR A 6 9.31 22.22 -17.90
C THR A 6 10.02 21.70 -19.16
N ALA A 7 11.35 21.53 -19.10
CA ALA A 7 12.13 20.97 -20.19
C ALA A 7 11.71 19.53 -20.51
N GLN A 8 11.50 18.69 -19.50
CA GLN A 8 11.04 17.30 -19.69
C GLN A 8 9.65 17.23 -20.33
N ARG A 9 8.72 18.13 -19.94
CA ARG A 9 7.36 18.20 -20.47
C ARG A 9 7.30 18.70 -21.93
N ALA A 10 8.35 19.39 -22.40
CA ALA A 10 8.41 19.90 -23.77
C ALA A 10 8.83 18.83 -24.80
N VAL A 11 9.30 17.66 -24.36
CA VAL A 11 9.76 16.58 -25.24
C VAL A 11 8.57 15.79 -25.81
N PRO A 12 8.57 15.38 -27.09
CA PRO A 12 7.53 14.50 -27.65
C PRO A 12 7.40 13.19 -26.85
N GLY A 13 6.16 12.80 -26.53
CA GLY A 13 5.86 11.63 -25.68
C GLY A 13 5.92 11.91 -24.17
N ALA A 14 6.23 13.14 -23.76
CA ALA A 14 6.13 13.56 -22.38
C ALA A 14 4.66 13.65 -21.90
N SER A 15 4.51 13.70 -20.58
CA SER A 15 3.23 13.66 -19.88
C SER A 15 3.11 14.75 -18.83
N SER A 16 1.93 14.91 -18.24
CA SER A 16 1.75 15.81 -17.08
C SER A 16 2.67 15.48 -15.90
N LEU A 17 3.26 14.28 -15.84
CA LEU A 17 4.08 13.84 -14.71
C LEU A 17 5.59 13.80 -15.01
N GLY A 18 6.03 14.06 -16.25
CA GLY A 18 7.45 14.00 -16.63
C GLY A 18 7.67 13.64 -18.10
N GLY A 19 8.94 13.40 -18.45
CA GLY A 19 9.37 13.10 -19.83
C GLY A 19 8.90 11.74 -20.39
N PRO A 20 9.27 11.44 -21.66
CA PRO A 20 8.87 10.22 -22.38
C PRO A 20 9.53 8.95 -21.83
N LEU A 21 9.18 7.80 -22.40
CA LEU A 21 9.86 6.54 -22.14
C LEU A 21 11.34 6.62 -22.55
N ARG A 22 12.22 6.12 -21.68
CA ARG A 22 13.67 6.06 -21.96
C ARG A 22 14.01 5.06 -23.07
N TYR A 23 13.25 3.96 -23.16
CA TYR A 23 13.46 2.88 -24.12
C TYR A 23 12.14 2.56 -24.83
N GLY A 24 12.18 2.39 -26.15
CA GLY A 24 11.00 2.11 -26.97
C GLY A 24 10.67 0.63 -27.14
N ASN A 25 11.65 -0.25 -26.97
CA ASN A 25 11.52 -1.71 -27.10
C ASN A 25 11.19 -2.37 -25.75
N VAL A 26 10.21 -1.82 -25.04
CA VAL A 26 9.80 -2.32 -23.72
C VAL A 26 8.41 -2.92 -23.83
N VAL A 27 8.21 -4.07 -23.19
CA VAL A 27 6.90 -4.70 -23.03
C VAL A 27 6.71 -5.01 -21.55
N ILE A 28 5.49 -4.85 -21.05
CA ILE A 28 5.14 -5.24 -19.68
C ILE A 28 4.24 -6.45 -19.75
N LEU A 29 4.70 -7.57 -19.18
CA LEU A 29 3.87 -8.72 -18.91
C LEU A 29 3.26 -8.58 -17.51
N TRP A 30 1.95 -8.46 -17.44
CA TRP A 30 1.22 -8.27 -16.20
C TRP A 30 0.50 -9.56 -15.81
N LEU A 31 1.05 -10.23 -14.80
CA LEU A 31 0.42 -11.40 -14.18
C LEU A 31 -0.81 -10.97 -13.37
N ARG A 32 -1.98 -11.43 -13.81
CA ARG A 32 -3.27 -11.14 -13.19
C ARG A 32 -3.82 -12.38 -12.52
N CYS A 33 -4.48 -12.17 -11.40
CA CYS A 33 -5.20 -13.20 -10.69
C CYS A 33 -6.52 -12.60 -10.19
N GLU A 34 -7.57 -13.41 -10.19
CA GLU A 34 -8.80 -13.09 -9.45
C GLU A 34 -8.51 -12.80 -7.97
N GLN A 35 -9.18 -11.79 -7.40
CA GLN A 35 -8.85 -11.30 -6.06
C GLN A 35 -9.04 -12.36 -4.97
N ASP A 36 -10.06 -13.21 -5.08
CA ASP A 36 -10.37 -14.22 -4.06
C ASP A 36 -9.43 -15.42 -4.15
N ALA A 37 -9.13 -15.89 -5.36
CA ALA A 37 -8.09 -16.89 -5.59
C ALA A 37 -6.72 -16.38 -5.10
N LEU A 38 -6.40 -15.11 -5.31
CA LEU A 38 -5.16 -14.50 -4.80
C LEU A 38 -5.15 -14.44 -3.28
N ASN A 39 -6.25 -14.00 -2.64
CA ASN A 39 -6.31 -13.91 -1.17
C ASN A 39 -6.07 -15.28 -0.52
N LYS A 40 -6.74 -16.33 -1.02
CA LYS A 40 -6.58 -17.70 -0.52
C LYS A 40 -5.12 -18.18 -0.67
N ARG A 41 -4.49 -17.93 -1.82
CA ARG A 41 -3.09 -18.29 -2.05
C ARG A 41 -2.12 -17.51 -1.16
N LEU A 42 -2.37 -16.22 -0.93
CA LEU A 42 -1.55 -15.41 -0.04
C LEU A 42 -1.63 -15.90 1.40
N ASP A 43 -2.82 -16.27 1.87
CA ASP A 43 -3.00 -16.82 3.22
C ASP A 43 -2.29 -18.17 3.37
N GLY A 44 -2.50 -19.09 2.41
CA GLY A 44 -1.80 -20.39 2.42
C GLY A 44 -0.28 -20.26 2.25
N ARG A 45 0.21 -19.23 1.56
CA ARG A 45 1.64 -18.92 1.51
C ARG A 45 2.18 -18.52 2.87
N VAL A 46 1.46 -17.73 3.67
CA VAL A 46 1.88 -17.38 5.04
C VAL A 46 1.95 -18.63 5.90
N ASP A 47 0.97 -19.53 5.79
CA ASP A 47 0.98 -20.80 6.53
C ASP A 47 2.19 -21.66 6.13
N SER A 48 2.48 -21.75 4.81
CA SER A 48 3.67 -22.42 4.29
C SER A 48 4.97 -21.75 4.73
N MET A 49 5.01 -20.42 4.89
CA MET A 49 6.19 -19.71 5.39
C MET A 49 6.50 -20.11 6.84
N VAL A 50 5.47 -20.24 7.68
CA VAL A 50 5.63 -20.74 9.06
C VAL A 50 6.22 -22.14 9.05
N ALA A 51 5.64 -23.05 8.27
CA ALA A 51 6.13 -24.42 8.12
C ALA A 51 7.58 -24.49 7.60
N GLN A 52 8.01 -23.51 6.81
CA GLN A 52 9.37 -23.40 6.25
C GLN A 52 10.36 -22.66 7.15
N GLY A 53 9.97 -22.28 8.37
CA GLY A 53 10.89 -21.67 9.34
C GLY A 53 10.88 -20.15 9.40
N LEU A 54 9.75 -19.51 9.09
CA LEU A 54 9.59 -18.04 9.25
C LEU A 54 9.96 -17.56 10.66
N LEU A 55 9.49 -18.24 11.71
CA LEU A 55 9.70 -17.81 13.09
C LEU A 55 11.18 -17.84 13.52
N PRO A 56 11.94 -18.93 13.27
CA PRO A 56 13.39 -18.94 13.46
C PRO A 56 14.12 -17.84 12.66
N GLU A 57 13.72 -17.59 11.40
CA GLU A 57 14.35 -16.58 10.54
C GLU A 57 14.22 -15.17 11.14
N ILE A 58 13.00 -14.78 11.51
CA ILE A 58 12.75 -13.44 12.08
C ILE A 58 13.37 -13.28 13.46
N ARG A 59 13.46 -14.35 14.26
CA ARG A 59 14.15 -14.36 15.55
C ARG A 59 15.64 -14.08 15.36
N ALA A 60 16.29 -14.84 14.48
CA ALA A 60 17.71 -14.67 14.19
C ALA A 60 18.00 -13.25 13.71
N PHE A 61 17.19 -12.74 12.77
CA PHE A 61 17.31 -11.37 12.27
C PHE A 61 17.12 -10.33 13.40
N TYR A 62 16.13 -10.49 14.27
CA TYR A 62 15.88 -9.57 15.38
C TYR A 62 17.05 -9.51 16.35
N GLU A 63 17.56 -10.66 16.79
CA GLU A 63 18.66 -10.75 17.76
C GLU A 63 19.98 -10.23 17.18
N GLN A 64 20.25 -10.49 15.89
CA GLN A 64 21.51 -10.09 15.25
C GLN A 64 21.54 -8.63 14.78
N HIS A 65 20.40 -8.12 14.29
CA HIS A 65 20.39 -6.86 13.53
C HIS A 65 19.44 -5.78 14.08
N VAL A 66 18.58 -6.12 15.04
CA VAL A 66 17.64 -5.15 15.62
C VAL A 66 17.98 -4.92 17.08
N LYS A 67 17.82 -5.91 17.95
CA LYS A 67 18.04 -5.80 19.40
C LYS A 67 19.36 -5.15 19.83
N PRO A 68 20.51 -5.35 19.15
CA PRO A 68 21.78 -4.71 19.55
C PRO A 68 21.81 -3.19 19.36
N TYR A 69 20.95 -2.66 18.49
CA TYR A 69 20.87 -1.24 18.16
C TYR A 69 19.72 -0.59 18.93
N LYS A 70 19.83 0.69 19.30
CA LYS A 70 18.79 1.42 20.06
C LYS A 70 17.83 2.25 19.20
N ASN A 71 18.20 2.53 17.94
CA ASN A 71 17.42 3.39 17.06
C ASN A 71 16.97 2.59 15.84
N HIS A 72 15.69 2.23 15.81
CA HIS A 72 15.09 1.48 14.71
C HIS A 72 14.04 2.34 14.03
N ASP A 73 14.31 2.69 12.77
CA ASP A 73 13.29 3.31 11.93
C ASP A 73 12.65 2.25 11.03
N TYR A 74 11.46 1.78 11.42
CA TYR A 74 10.64 0.85 10.63
C TYR A 74 10.06 1.48 9.35
N HIS A 75 10.37 2.75 9.09
CA HIS A 75 10.11 3.45 7.84
C HIS A 75 11.36 3.55 6.95
N GLN A 76 12.43 2.80 7.20
CA GLN A 76 13.62 2.81 6.35
C GLN A 76 14.20 1.40 6.09
N GLY A 77 14.77 1.23 4.90
CA GLY A 77 15.52 0.03 4.51
C GLY A 77 14.74 -1.27 4.68
N ILE A 78 15.45 -2.31 5.12
CA ILE A 78 14.90 -3.67 5.29
C ILE A 78 13.79 -3.75 6.34
N LEU A 79 13.77 -2.83 7.32
CA LEU A 79 12.78 -2.81 8.39
C LEU A 79 11.37 -2.41 7.90
N GLN A 80 11.25 -1.88 6.68
CA GLN A 80 9.95 -1.62 6.04
C GLN A 80 9.25 -2.90 5.55
N SER A 81 9.98 -4.02 5.44
CA SER A 81 9.50 -5.27 4.87
C SER A 81 8.22 -5.77 5.57
N ILE A 82 7.40 -6.50 4.80
CA ILE A 82 6.23 -7.22 5.33
C ILE A 82 6.72 -8.60 5.74
N GLY A 83 6.50 -8.99 6.99
CA GLY A 83 6.97 -10.26 7.55
C GLY A 83 7.80 -10.10 8.81
N PHE A 84 8.29 -8.89 9.12
CA PHE A 84 9.14 -8.64 10.27
C PHE A 84 8.49 -7.73 11.32
N LYS A 85 8.13 -6.50 10.94
CA LYS A 85 7.54 -5.50 11.86
C LYS A 85 6.24 -5.97 12.51
N GLU A 86 5.53 -6.89 11.86
CA GLU A 86 4.32 -7.53 12.38
C GLU A 86 4.60 -8.37 13.65
N PHE A 87 5.84 -8.82 13.84
CA PHE A 87 6.27 -9.70 14.94
C PHE A 87 7.10 -9.00 16.01
N VAL A 88 7.51 -7.74 15.81
CA VAL A 88 8.40 -7.02 16.75
C VAL A 88 7.91 -7.10 18.20
N LYS A 89 6.61 -6.84 18.44
CA LYS A 89 6.01 -6.92 19.78
C LYS A 89 6.06 -8.32 20.39
N TYR A 90 5.97 -9.35 19.56
CA TYR A 90 6.09 -10.73 19.97
C TYR A 90 7.56 -11.05 20.31
N LEU A 91 8.49 -10.65 19.44
CA LEU A 91 9.94 -10.89 19.58
C LEU A 91 10.55 -10.17 20.80
N GLU A 92 10.01 -9.01 21.17
CA GLU A 92 10.40 -8.26 22.38
C GLU A 92 9.96 -8.94 23.68
N ARG A 93 8.86 -9.72 23.64
CA ARG A 93 8.23 -10.31 24.82
C ARG A 93 8.66 -11.76 25.06
N TYR A 94 8.87 -12.51 23.99
CA TYR A 94 9.18 -13.94 24.03
C TYR A 94 10.59 -14.18 23.48
N ASP A 95 11.25 -15.22 23.97
CA ASP A 95 12.61 -15.61 23.59
C ASP A 95 12.60 -16.82 22.63
N ALA A 96 13.81 -17.29 22.29
CA ALA A 96 13.98 -18.43 21.40
C ALA A 96 13.51 -19.76 22.00
N GLU A 97 13.46 -19.90 23.33
CA GLU A 97 12.96 -21.11 23.99
C GLU A 97 11.45 -21.23 23.78
N GLN A 98 10.71 -20.13 23.94
CA GLN A 98 9.28 -20.10 23.66
C GLN A 98 8.96 -20.32 22.18
N ASP A 99 9.79 -19.80 21.27
CA ASP A 99 9.64 -20.08 19.83
C ASP A 99 9.73 -21.60 19.55
N GLN A 100 10.64 -22.32 20.22
CA GLN A 100 10.77 -23.77 20.06
C GLN A 100 9.54 -24.53 20.59
N LEU A 101 9.03 -24.15 21.76
CA LEU A 101 7.81 -24.76 22.32
C LEU A 101 6.60 -24.54 21.40
N LEU A 102 6.47 -23.35 20.80
CA LEU A 102 5.42 -23.05 19.85
C LEU A 102 5.54 -23.86 18.55
N LEU A 103 6.75 -23.99 18.02
CA LEU A 103 6.98 -24.79 16.81
C LEU A 103 6.69 -26.28 17.05
N GLN A 104 7.05 -26.82 18.22
CA GLN A 104 6.71 -28.19 18.61
C GLN A 104 5.19 -28.36 18.72
N HIS A 105 4.48 -27.43 19.34
CA HIS A 105 3.02 -27.47 19.43
C HIS A 105 2.34 -27.37 18.06
N LEU A 106 2.85 -26.53 17.15
CA LEU A 106 2.31 -26.38 15.79
C LEU A 106 2.57 -27.59 14.88
N THR A 107 3.57 -28.42 15.21
CA THR A 107 3.94 -29.61 14.43
C THR A 107 3.45 -30.91 15.05
N ALA A 108 3.14 -30.92 16.35
CA ALA A 108 2.57 -32.07 17.05
C ALA A 108 1.12 -32.29 16.62
N THR A 109 0.80 -33.52 16.19
CA THR A 109 -0.55 -33.95 15.80
C THR A 109 -1.50 -34.24 16.97
N THR A 110 -1.06 -34.00 18.20
CA THR A 110 -1.80 -34.28 19.43
C THR A 110 -2.27 -33.00 20.07
N ASP A 111 -3.57 -32.91 20.40
CA ASP A 111 -4.15 -31.89 21.26
C ASP A 111 -3.54 -32.01 22.67
N SER A 112 -2.37 -31.40 22.88
CA SER A 112 -1.84 -31.21 24.23
C SER A 112 -2.76 -30.23 24.98
N ALA A 113 -3.25 -30.63 26.15
CA ALA A 113 -4.24 -29.86 26.92
C ALA A 113 -3.73 -28.49 27.40
N GLU A 114 -2.40 -28.28 27.42
CA GLU A 114 -1.80 -26.99 27.78
C GLU A 114 -1.29 -26.27 26.53
N GLN A 115 -1.84 -25.07 26.29
CA GLN A 115 -1.37 -24.18 25.23
C GLN A 115 -0.10 -23.45 25.69
N PRO A 116 0.98 -23.47 24.91
CA PRO A 116 2.18 -22.69 25.23
C PRO A 116 1.86 -21.19 25.30
N ASP A 117 2.51 -20.49 26.23
CA ASP A 117 2.45 -19.03 26.29
C ASP A 117 2.96 -18.44 24.96
N GLY A 118 2.40 -17.31 24.56
CA GLY A 118 2.74 -16.65 23.30
C GLY A 118 2.03 -17.20 22.06
N LEU A 119 1.32 -18.34 22.12
CA LEU A 119 0.56 -18.87 20.98
C LEU A 119 -0.48 -17.87 20.46
N ALA A 120 -1.25 -17.27 21.38
CA ALA A 120 -2.22 -16.25 21.03
C ALA A 120 -1.56 -14.99 20.44
N ALA A 121 -0.41 -14.58 20.98
CA ALA A 121 0.34 -13.43 20.48
C ALA A 121 0.89 -13.68 19.07
N LEU A 122 1.44 -14.87 18.82
CA LEU A 122 1.90 -15.30 17.51
C LEU A 122 0.75 -15.38 16.50
N GLY A 123 -0.41 -15.91 16.91
CA GLY A 123 -1.62 -15.93 16.08
C GLY A 123 -2.05 -14.53 15.63
N VAL A 124 -2.05 -13.55 16.53
CA VAL A 124 -2.32 -12.15 16.19
C VAL A 124 -1.31 -11.58 15.19
N CYS A 125 -0.01 -11.90 15.35
CA CYS A 125 1.02 -11.49 14.40
C CYS A 125 0.82 -12.10 13.00
N LEU A 126 0.47 -13.39 12.93
CA LEU A 126 0.22 -14.11 11.67
C LEU A 126 -1.03 -13.58 10.95
N ASP A 127 -2.12 -13.35 11.68
CA ASP A 127 -3.33 -12.74 11.11
C ASP A 127 -3.06 -11.34 10.57
N TYR A 128 -2.26 -10.57 11.31
CA TYR A 128 -1.84 -9.26 10.86
C TYR A 128 -0.95 -9.34 9.62
N LEU A 129 0.00 -10.29 9.55
CA LEU A 129 0.82 -10.57 8.37
C LEU A 129 -0.04 -10.90 7.13
N LYS A 130 -1.02 -11.81 7.27
CA LYS A 130 -1.99 -12.15 6.21
C LYS A 130 -2.74 -10.91 5.75
N LEU A 131 -3.23 -10.10 6.69
CA LEU A 131 -3.93 -8.85 6.41
C LEU A 131 -3.07 -7.84 5.62
N VAL A 132 -1.85 -7.55 6.07
CA VAL A 132 -0.98 -6.56 5.39
C VAL A 132 -0.52 -7.06 4.03
N THR A 133 -0.32 -8.37 3.86
CA THR A 133 0.03 -9.00 2.58
C THR A 133 -1.09 -8.83 1.55
N ARG A 134 -2.34 -9.12 1.93
CA ARG A 134 -3.51 -8.88 1.07
C ARG A 134 -3.69 -7.40 0.73
N ARG A 135 -3.49 -6.51 1.70
CA ARG A 135 -3.53 -5.04 1.47
C ARG A 135 -2.45 -4.60 0.50
N TYR A 136 -1.24 -5.15 0.63
CA TYR A 136 -0.13 -4.84 -0.27
C TYR A 136 -0.43 -5.28 -1.71
N ALA A 137 -0.92 -6.51 -1.90
CA ALA A 137 -1.35 -6.99 -3.21
C ALA A 137 -2.42 -6.07 -3.85
N ARG A 138 -3.44 -5.67 -3.08
CA ARG A 138 -4.46 -4.70 -3.56
C ARG A 138 -3.86 -3.35 -3.93
N ARG A 139 -2.90 -2.84 -3.15
CA ARG A 139 -2.19 -1.58 -3.48
C ARG A 139 -1.39 -1.72 -4.76
N GLN A 140 -0.70 -2.83 -4.99
CA GLN A 140 0.03 -3.08 -6.25
C GLN A 140 -0.93 -3.06 -7.44
N GLN A 141 -2.05 -3.77 -7.35
CA GLN A 141 -3.07 -3.80 -8.41
C GLN A 141 -3.65 -2.41 -8.67
N GLN A 142 -3.96 -1.65 -7.62
CA GLN A 142 -4.43 -0.27 -7.75
C GLN A 142 -3.36 0.64 -8.36
N TRP A 143 -2.10 0.47 -7.98
CA TRP A 143 -0.98 1.24 -8.52
C TRP A 143 -0.80 0.96 -10.00
N ILE A 144 -0.80 -0.31 -10.43
CA ILE A 144 -0.72 -0.69 -11.86
C ILE A 144 -1.87 -0.06 -12.63
N LYS A 145 -3.11 -0.23 -12.17
CA LYS A 145 -4.31 0.36 -12.80
C LYS A 145 -4.21 1.88 -12.91
N ASN A 146 -3.88 2.58 -11.82
CA ASN A 146 -3.84 4.04 -11.83
C ASN A 146 -2.65 4.60 -12.62
N ARG A 147 -1.48 4.01 -12.43
CA ARG A 147 -0.21 4.52 -12.98
C ARG A 147 -0.09 4.22 -14.46
N PHE A 148 -0.46 3.02 -14.89
CA PHE A 148 -0.30 2.59 -16.28
C PHE A 148 -1.59 2.71 -17.10
N LEU A 149 -2.73 2.27 -16.56
CA LEU A 149 -3.97 2.21 -17.34
C LEU A 149 -4.83 3.47 -17.23
N GLY A 150 -4.76 4.17 -16.09
CA GLY A 150 -5.63 5.31 -15.75
C GLY A 150 -5.11 6.68 -16.16
N THR A 151 -3.84 6.79 -16.52
CA THR A 151 -3.20 8.05 -16.93
C THR A 151 -3.05 8.03 -18.45
N LEU A 152 -3.93 8.66 -19.23
CA LEU A 152 -3.92 8.58 -20.71
C LEU A 152 -2.86 9.48 -21.37
N ASP A 153 -2.48 10.56 -20.72
CA ASP A 153 -1.51 11.55 -21.20
C ASP A 153 -0.05 11.08 -21.11
N ARG A 154 0.18 9.88 -20.58
CA ARG A 154 1.51 9.32 -20.38
C ARG A 154 1.84 8.28 -21.44
N ASP A 155 3.06 8.33 -21.97
CA ASP A 155 3.55 7.22 -22.77
C ASP A 155 3.87 6.01 -21.87
N VAL A 156 3.28 4.87 -22.19
CA VAL A 156 3.33 3.65 -21.37
C VAL A 156 3.59 2.48 -22.31
N PRO A 157 4.58 1.61 -22.01
CA PRO A 157 4.85 0.45 -22.85
C PRO A 157 3.60 -0.43 -22.96
N PRO A 158 3.41 -1.15 -24.07
CA PRO A 158 2.30 -2.08 -24.21
C PRO A 158 2.31 -3.09 -23.05
N ILE A 159 1.14 -3.26 -22.43
CA ILE A 159 0.95 -4.14 -21.28
C ILE A 159 0.10 -5.32 -21.71
N TYR A 160 0.60 -6.54 -21.57
CA TYR A 160 -0.16 -7.75 -21.86
C TYR A 160 -0.55 -8.45 -20.56
N ALA A 161 -1.83 -8.75 -20.42
CA ALA A 161 -2.34 -9.45 -19.25
C ALA A 161 -2.21 -10.95 -19.43
N LEU A 162 -1.62 -11.62 -18.44
CA LEU A 162 -1.50 -13.09 -18.40
C LEU A 162 -2.27 -13.59 -17.18
N ASP A 163 -3.18 -14.54 -17.38
CA ASP A 163 -4.01 -15.05 -16.30
C ASP A 163 -3.27 -16.14 -15.51
N THR A 164 -3.18 -15.93 -14.21
CA THR A 164 -2.53 -16.82 -13.24
C THR A 164 -3.52 -17.36 -12.21
N THR A 165 -4.83 -17.17 -12.43
CA THR A 165 -5.89 -17.56 -11.49
C THR A 165 -5.88 -19.07 -11.27
N ASP A 166 -5.83 -19.85 -12.35
CA ASP A 166 -5.65 -21.30 -12.30
C ASP A 166 -4.19 -21.67 -12.63
N VAL A 167 -3.50 -22.24 -11.64
CA VAL A 167 -2.09 -22.64 -11.75
C VAL A 167 -1.93 -23.88 -12.63
N THR A 168 -2.95 -24.73 -12.74
CA THR A 168 -2.89 -25.94 -13.57
C THR A 168 -2.77 -25.60 -15.06
N CYS A 169 -3.28 -24.43 -15.45
CA CYS A 169 -3.22 -23.90 -16.81
C CYS A 169 -2.01 -23.00 -17.07
N TRP A 170 -0.99 -22.99 -16.19
CA TRP A 170 0.14 -22.05 -16.25
C TRP A 170 0.85 -22.01 -17.62
N ASN A 171 1.16 -23.17 -18.19
CA ASN A 171 1.87 -23.23 -19.47
C ASN A 171 1.08 -22.52 -20.58
N ALA A 172 -0.18 -22.89 -20.75
CA ALA A 172 -1.04 -22.35 -21.80
C ALA A 172 -1.49 -20.89 -21.56
N GLN A 173 -1.65 -20.44 -20.31
CA GLN A 173 -2.17 -19.11 -19.97
C GLN A 173 -1.08 -18.07 -19.67
N VAL A 174 0.15 -18.52 -19.37
CA VAL A 174 1.25 -17.63 -18.96
C VAL A 174 2.48 -17.87 -19.82
N THR A 175 3.08 -19.06 -19.77
CA THR A 175 4.38 -19.32 -20.42
C THR A 175 4.30 -19.17 -21.94
N ASP A 176 3.46 -19.96 -22.61
CA ASP A 176 3.37 -19.99 -24.07
C ASP A 176 2.93 -18.64 -24.61
N ARG A 177 2.03 -17.98 -23.87
CA ARG A 177 1.52 -16.64 -24.16
C ARG A 177 2.60 -15.57 -24.06
N ALA A 178 3.37 -15.58 -22.97
CA ALA A 178 4.48 -14.66 -22.77
C ALA A 178 5.53 -14.81 -23.87
N VAL A 179 5.92 -16.05 -24.18
CA VAL A 179 6.89 -16.35 -25.23
C VAL A 179 6.39 -15.86 -26.59
N ALA A 180 5.13 -16.17 -26.94
CA ALA A 180 4.56 -15.71 -28.21
C ALA A 180 4.50 -14.18 -28.34
N ILE A 181 4.25 -13.45 -27.23
CA ILE A 181 4.31 -11.99 -27.21
C ILE A 181 5.74 -11.51 -27.45
N ILE A 182 6.71 -12.07 -26.72
CA ILE A 182 8.12 -11.68 -26.82
C ILE A 182 8.65 -11.95 -28.23
N ASP A 183 8.40 -13.13 -28.80
CA ASP A 183 8.85 -13.51 -30.15
C ASP A 183 8.20 -12.66 -31.25
N ALA A 184 6.96 -12.23 -31.04
CA ALA A 184 6.31 -11.30 -31.96
C ALA A 184 7.00 -9.93 -31.89
N VAL A 185 7.22 -9.40 -30.69
CA VAL A 185 7.84 -8.09 -30.47
C VAL A 185 9.30 -8.05 -30.94
N LEU A 186 10.08 -9.10 -30.67
CA LEU A 186 11.46 -9.21 -31.14
C LEU A 186 11.56 -9.34 -32.67
N GLY A 187 10.52 -9.87 -33.31
CA GLY A 187 10.44 -10.02 -34.76
C GLY A 187 9.69 -8.89 -35.47
N ASP A 188 9.40 -7.76 -34.80
CA ASP A 188 8.61 -6.64 -35.31
C ASP A 188 7.23 -7.04 -35.90
N ARG A 189 6.63 -8.11 -35.35
CA ARG A 189 5.30 -8.62 -35.70
C ARG A 189 4.27 -8.21 -34.65
N MET A 190 3.01 -8.16 -35.06
CA MET A 190 1.91 -7.91 -34.14
C MET A 190 1.72 -9.13 -33.22
N PRO A 191 1.74 -8.95 -31.88
CA PRO A 191 1.50 -10.05 -30.96
C PRO A 191 0.10 -10.66 -31.13
N PRO A 192 -0.07 -11.97 -30.84
CA PRO A 192 -1.36 -12.65 -31.01
C PRO A 192 -2.44 -12.18 -30.02
N GLN A 193 -2.06 -11.37 -29.04
CA GLN A 193 -2.92 -10.87 -27.98
C GLN A 193 -2.89 -9.36 -28.02
N GLU A 194 -4.03 -8.72 -27.77
CA GLU A 194 -4.05 -7.28 -27.67
C GLU A 194 -3.52 -6.81 -26.31
N PRO A 195 -2.80 -5.67 -26.28
CA PRO A 195 -2.47 -5.01 -25.03
C PRO A 195 -3.73 -4.64 -24.24
N VAL A 196 -3.59 -4.59 -22.91
CA VAL A 196 -4.65 -4.16 -22.00
C VAL A 196 -5.06 -2.73 -22.33
N ALA A 197 -6.35 -2.56 -22.63
CA ALA A 197 -6.93 -1.26 -22.91
C ALA A 197 -6.72 -0.29 -21.74
N ARG A 198 -6.28 0.93 -22.09
CA ARG A 198 -6.11 2.02 -21.15
C ARG A 198 -7.42 2.78 -21.04
N SER A 199 -7.83 3.12 -19.82
CA SER A 199 -9.06 3.84 -19.55
C SER A 199 -8.89 4.76 -18.36
N ALA A 200 -9.07 6.06 -18.56
CA ALA A 200 -9.18 7.01 -17.46
C ALA A 200 -10.60 7.04 -16.90
N ASN A 201 -10.73 7.36 -15.61
CA ASN A 201 -12.01 7.76 -15.06
C ASN A 201 -12.42 9.09 -15.71
N THR A 202 -13.47 9.05 -16.53
CA THR A 202 -14.00 10.19 -17.30
C THR A 202 -14.35 11.40 -16.43
N ALA A 203 -14.84 11.17 -15.21
CA ALA A 203 -15.14 12.23 -14.25
C ALA A 203 -13.88 12.93 -13.72
N SER A 204 -12.77 12.20 -13.59
CA SER A 204 -11.48 12.76 -13.17
C SER A 204 -10.69 13.38 -14.33
N ALA A 205 -10.89 12.88 -15.55
CA ALA A 205 -10.13 13.31 -16.72
C ALA A 205 -10.40 14.77 -17.13
N ARG A 206 -11.59 15.28 -16.80
CA ARG A 206 -12.03 16.66 -17.12
C ARG A 206 -11.63 17.71 -16.07
N LEU A 207 -11.07 17.28 -14.94
CA LEU A 207 -10.81 18.13 -13.78
C LEU A 207 -9.31 18.30 -13.56
N SER A 208 -8.89 19.48 -13.08
CA SER A 208 -7.48 19.77 -12.90
C SER A 208 -6.84 18.87 -11.84
N LYS A 209 -5.68 18.30 -12.16
CA LYS A 209 -4.89 17.45 -11.25
C LYS A 209 -3.89 18.24 -10.39
N GLU A 210 -3.59 19.48 -10.75
CA GLU A 210 -2.49 20.27 -10.16
C GLU A 210 -2.95 21.34 -9.14
N GLY A 211 -4.26 21.44 -8.86
CA GLY A 211 -4.82 22.42 -7.92
C GLY A 211 -4.69 22.02 -6.44
N PHE A 212 -4.33 22.96 -5.58
CA PHE A 212 -4.32 22.79 -4.12
C PHE A 212 -5.59 23.41 -3.52
N PHE A 213 -6.37 22.59 -2.81
CA PHE A 213 -7.62 23.00 -2.17
C PHE A 213 -7.53 22.77 -0.68
N GLU A 214 -7.67 23.82 0.11
CA GLU A 214 -7.67 23.73 1.57
C GLU A 214 -9.09 23.60 2.11
N CYS A 215 -9.34 22.55 2.91
CA CYS A 215 -10.57 22.45 3.68
C CYS A 215 -10.39 23.10 5.06
N ALA A 216 -10.97 24.28 5.29
CA ALA A 216 -10.97 24.90 6.62
C ALA A 216 -11.64 24.03 7.70
N VAL A 217 -12.72 23.30 7.34
CA VAL A 217 -13.47 22.44 8.27
C VAL A 217 -12.64 21.24 8.73
N CYS A 218 -11.91 20.61 7.81
CA CYS A 218 -11.12 19.42 8.08
C CYS A 218 -9.63 19.71 8.32
N ARG A 219 -9.21 20.97 8.20
CA ARG A 219 -7.82 21.46 8.30
C ARG A 219 -6.83 20.58 7.53
N ARG A 220 -7.13 20.37 6.23
CA ARG A 220 -6.27 19.57 5.36
C ARG A 220 -6.24 20.13 3.95
N VAL A 221 -5.07 20.01 3.32
CA VAL A 221 -4.85 20.31 1.91
C VAL A 221 -5.18 19.08 1.07
N ILE A 222 -5.90 19.28 -0.03
CA ILE A 222 -6.30 18.27 -0.98
C ILE A 222 -5.80 18.69 -2.36
N ILE A 223 -5.12 17.78 -3.04
CA ILE A 223 -4.55 18.03 -4.36
C ILE A 223 -5.48 17.43 -5.42
N GLY A 224 -5.80 18.22 -6.43
CA GLY A 224 -6.68 17.86 -7.53
C GLY A 224 -8.15 18.14 -7.24
N GLU A 225 -8.80 18.74 -8.23
CA GLU A 225 -10.18 19.22 -8.14
C GLU A 225 -11.18 18.06 -7.97
N TYR A 226 -10.95 16.92 -8.64
CA TYR A 226 -11.77 15.73 -8.45
C TYR A 226 -11.75 15.23 -7.00
N GLN A 227 -10.56 15.20 -6.38
CA GLN A 227 -10.41 14.77 -4.98
C GLN A 227 -11.03 15.76 -4.02
N TRP A 228 -10.96 17.06 -4.33
CA TRP A 228 -11.64 18.11 -3.59
C TRP A 228 -13.16 17.92 -3.58
N GLN A 229 -13.76 17.69 -4.75
CA GLN A 229 -15.20 17.45 -4.86
C GLN A 229 -15.65 16.16 -4.14
N LEU A 230 -14.84 15.09 -4.17
CA LEU A 230 -15.11 13.87 -3.40
C LEU A 230 -15.03 14.12 -1.90
N HIS A 231 -14.05 14.91 -1.46
CA HIS A 231 -13.89 15.26 -0.06
C HIS A 231 -15.12 16.00 0.48
N LEU A 232 -15.60 17.03 -0.21
CA LEU A 232 -16.77 17.81 0.21
C LEU A 232 -18.02 16.93 0.38
N ARG A 233 -18.17 15.91 -0.47
CA ARG A 233 -19.28 14.95 -0.41
C ARG A 233 -19.07 13.81 0.58
N SER A 234 -17.88 13.67 1.16
CA SER A 234 -17.54 12.54 2.01
C SER A 234 -18.25 12.58 3.37
N ASN A 235 -18.63 11.41 3.89
CA ASN A 235 -19.22 11.27 5.23
C ASN A 235 -18.29 11.81 6.33
N LYS A 236 -16.97 11.69 6.16
CA LYS A 236 -15.99 12.22 7.11
C LYS A 236 -16.07 13.75 7.19
N HIS A 237 -16.11 14.43 6.04
CA HIS A 237 -16.27 15.88 5.98
C HIS A 237 -17.58 16.32 6.65
N ARG A 238 -18.71 15.68 6.29
CA ARG A 238 -20.03 15.97 6.88
C ARG A 238 -20.05 15.79 8.41
N LYS A 239 -19.43 14.72 8.93
CA LYS A 239 -19.34 14.49 10.38
C LYS A 239 -18.54 15.56 11.11
N VAL A 240 -17.40 15.98 10.55
CA VAL A 240 -16.57 17.04 11.14
C VAL A 240 -17.29 18.39 11.08
N ALA A 241 -17.92 18.71 9.95
CA ALA A 241 -18.73 19.92 9.80
C ALA A 241 -19.85 19.99 10.86
N LYS A 242 -20.58 18.88 11.05
CA LYS A 242 -21.65 18.79 12.06
C LYS A 242 -21.11 18.96 13.49
N ARG A 243 -19.97 18.36 13.81
CA ARG A 243 -19.33 18.52 15.13
C ARG A 243 -18.90 19.96 15.39
N ASN A 244 -18.32 20.62 14.39
CA ASN A 244 -17.89 22.01 14.52
C ASN A 244 -19.09 22.95 14.67
N ALA A 245 -20.19 22.70 13.95
CA ALA A 245 -21.43 23.47 14.09
C ALA A 245 -22.09 23.29 15.47
N ALA A 246 -22.03 22.09 16.05
CA ALA A 246 -22.54 21.85 17.41
C ALA A 246 -21.68 22.54 18.48
N ALA A 247 -20.35 22.60 18.28
CA ALA A 247 -19.43 23.28 19.20
C ALA A 247 -19.60 24.81 19.20
N THR A 248 -19.96 25.41 18.06
CA THR A 248 -20.20 26.86 17.96
C THR A 248 -21.54 27.30 18.58
N VAL A 249 -22.50 26.39 18.76
CA VAL A 249 -23.82 26.70 19.33
C VAL A 249 -23.87 26.50 20.86
N GLY A 250 -22.91 25.76 21.44
CA GLY A 250 -22.86 25.45 22.88
C GLY A 250 -21.98 26.38 23.73
N GLY A 251 -21.46 27.48 23.17
CA GLY A 251 -20.42 28.30 23.79
C GLY A 251 -20.78 29.78 23.90
N ASP A 252 -21.90 30.13 24.52
CA ASP A 252 -22.16 31.52 24.94
C ASP A 252 -23.02 31.55 26.22
N ALA A 253 -22.35 31.57 27.37
CA ALA A 253 -22.87 32.09 28.64
C ALA A 253 -21.74 32.24 29.67
N LYS A 254 -20.95 33.31 29.59
CA LYS A 254 -20.30 33.88 30.78
C LYS A 254 -20.27 35.40 30.68
N LYS A 255 -21.02 36.03 31.59
CA LYS A 255 -21.18 37.47 31.79
C LYS A 255 -19.83 38.20 31.89
N PRO A 256 -19.76 39.49 31.48
CA PRO A 256 -18.59 40.31 31.71
C PRO A 256 -18.51 40.68 33.21
N VAL A 257 -17.34 40.50 33.82
CA VAL A 257 -17.01 41.10 35.11
C VAL A 257 -16.04 42.25 34.86
N ALA A 258 -16.30 43.33 35.57
CA ALA A 258 -15.80 44.67 35.38
C ALA A 258 -14.27 44.83 35.47
N SER A 259 -13.79 45.84 34.77
CA SER A 259 -12.45 46.41 34.88
C SER A 259 -12.20 46.97 36.28
N VAL A 260 -11.06 46.61 36.87
CA VAL A 260 -10.35 47.50 37.79
C VAL A 260 -8.89 47.51 37.33
N VAL A 261 -8.48 48.69 36.88
CA VAL A 261 -7.08 49.08 36.66
C VAL A 261 -6.54 49.46 38.03
N ASP A 262 -5.36 48.99 38.41
CA ASP A 262 -4.37 49.88 39.05
C ASP A 262 -2.97 49.26 39.12
N ALA A 263 -2.03 50.09 38.66
CA ALA A 263 -0.68 50.34 39.16
C ALA A 263 0.32 49.17 39.34
N ALA A 264 1.37 49.23 38.52
CA ALA A 264 2.74 48.82 38.86
C ALA A 264 3.26 49.62 40.09
N PRO A 265 4.37 49.25 40.79
CA PRO A 265 5.69 49.17 40.15
C PRO A 265 6.69 48.13 40.71
N ASP A 266 7.76 47.97 39.92
CA ASP A 266 9.16 47.69 40.26
C ASP A 266 9.54 46.51 41.18
N THR A 267 10.16 45.49 40.57
CA THR A 267 11.62 45.24 40.64
C THR A 267 12.04 44.15 39.65
#